data_AF-A0A7M3Y1N5-F1
#
_entry.id   AF-A0A7M3Y1N5-F1
#
_cell.length_a   1.000
_cell.length_b   1.000
_cell.length_c   1.000
_cell.angle_alpha   90.00
_cell.angle_beta   90.00
_cell.angle_gamma   90.00
#
_symmetry.space_group_name_H-M   'P 1'
#
loop_
_entity.id
_entity.type
_entity.pdbx_description
1 polymer ?
#
loop_
_entity_poly.entity_id
_entity_poly.type
_entity_poly.pdbx_seq_one_letter_code
_entity_poly.pdbx_strand_id
1 'polypeptide(L)'
;MDGASLTKVAEKAHGLMALGVMLRPGFKYGCRWRAYDDDVDVTHAPWLVQTEDRRPVSWEEVCLAVRLAEGVNKIWVTEVDGQWLAVRRALPGRPAQPRHVGRSASPTGQA
;
A
#
# COMPACT_ATOMS: atom_id res chain seq x y z
N MET A 1 -24.06 8.58 -3.70
CA MET A 1 -22.83 8.25 -2.96
C MET A 1 -23.02 6.86 -2.40
N ASP A 2 -22.43 5.85 -3.03
CA ASP A 2 -22.58 4.47 -2.58
C ASP A 2 -21.70 4.26 -1.35
N GLY A 3 -22.32 4.39 -0.17
CA GLY A 3 -21.68 4.10 1.09
C GLY A 3 -21.48 2.59 1.20
N ALA A 4 -20.26 2.13 0.96
CA ALA A 4 -19.88 0.77 1.37
C ALA A 4 -20.27 0.60 2.84
N SER A 5 -20.90 -0.52 3.19
CA SER A 5 -21.20 -0.85 4.60
C SER A 5 -19.92 -0.65 5.40
N LEU A 6 -19.98 0.19 6.44
CA LEU A 6 -18.86 0.51 7.33
C LEU A 6 -18.12 -0.77 7.78
N THR A 7 -18.85 -1.88 7.88
CA THR A 7 -18.32 -3.20 8.22
C THR A 7 -17.29 -3.73 7.22
N LYS A 8 -17.51 -3.67 5.91
CA LYS A 8 -16.59 -4.27 4.92
C LYS A 8 -15.23 -3.57 4.89
N VAL A 9 -15.24 -2.25 4.99
CA VAL A 9 -14.00 -1.45 5.04
C VAL A 9 -13.27 -1.67 6.37
N ALA A 10 -14.02 -1.73 7.48
CA ALA A 10 -13.46 -2.01 8.80
C ALA A 10 -12.86 -3.43 8.87
N GLU A 11 -13.51 -4.43 8.28
CA GLU A 11 -13.01 -5.81 8.18
C GLU A 11 -11.67 -5.87 7.45
N LYS A 12 -11.55 -5.19 6.30
CA LYS A 12 -10.27 -5.09 5.57
C LYS A 12 -9.20 -4.38 6.39
N ALA A 13 -9.56 -3.30 7.07
CA ALA A 13 -8.63 -2.59 7.95
C ALA A 13 -8.15 -3.49 9.10
N HIS A 14 -9.06 -4.19 9.77
CA HIS A 14 -8.74 -5.13 10.83
C HIS A 14 -7.86 -6.28 10.34
N GLY A 15 -8.14 -6.84 9.16
CA GLY A 15 -7.32 -7.89 8.55
C GLY A 15 -5.87 -7.42 8.29
N LEU A 16 -5.70 -6.22 7.73
CA LEU A 16 -4.37 -5.63 7.54
C LEU A 16 -3.66 -5.35 8.88
N MET A 17 -4.36 -4.77 9.85
CA MET A 17 -3.79 -4.48 11.18
C MET A 17 -3.41 -5.76 11.95
N ALA A 18 -4.16 -6.85 11.78
CA ALA A 18 -3.82 -8.15 12.35
C ALA A 18 -2.52 -8.75 11.76
N LEU A 19 -2.14 -8.33 10.54
CA LEU A 19 -0.86 -8.67 9.92
C LEU A 19 0.28 -7.72 10.33
N GLY A 20 0.05 -6.81 11.27
CA GLY A 20 1.04 -5.82 11.73
C GLY A 20 1.11 -4.57 10.85
N VAL A 21 0.18 -4.38 9.91
CA VAL A 21 0.16 -3.19 9.05
C VAL A 21 -0.52 -2.03 9.77
N MET A 22 0.19 -0.94 10.01
CA MET A 22 -0.43 0.26 10.56
C MET A 22 -1.09 1.08 9.45
N LEU A 23 -2.36 1.47 9.65
CA LEU A 23 -3.13 2.25 8.69
C LEU A 23 -3.32 3.69 9.17
N ARG A 24 -3.08 4.66 8.29
CA ARG A 24 -3.44 6.07 8.50
C ARG A 24 -4.27 6.57 7.32
N PRO A 25 -5.09 7.63 7.49
CA PRO A 25 -5.87 8.18 6.38
C PRO A 25 -4.98 8.56 5.18
N GLY A 26 -5.39 8.13 3.99
CA GLY A 26 -4.71 8.35 2.71
C GLY A 26 -5.20 9.58 1.93
N PHE A 27 -6.14 10.36 2.48
CA PHE A 27 -6.87 11.43 1.80
C PHE A 27 -5.98 12.40 1.00
N LYS A 28 -4.85 12.83 1.57
CA LYS A 28 -3.87 13.71 0.91
C LYS A 28 -3.37 13.17 -0.44
N TYR A 29 -3.41 11.86 -0.62
CA TYR A 29 -2.90 11.15 -1.79
C TYR A 29 -4.01 10.47 -2.61
N GLY A 30 -5.28 10.85 -2.42
CA GLY A 30 -6.39 10.28 -3.20
C GLY A 30 -6.57 8.77 -3.03
N CYS A 31 -6.08 8.19 -1.92
CA CYS A 31 -6.23 6.78 -1.60
C CYS A 31 -6.92 6.58 -0.25
N ARG A 32 -7.39 5.36 0.04
CA ARG A 32 -8.08 5.08 1.30
C ARG A 32 -7.12 5.14 2.48
N TRP A 33 -6.01 4.41 2.41
CA TRP A 33 -5.02 4.37 3.48
C TRP A 33 -3.60 4.59 2.98
N ARG A 34 -2.77 5.17 3.83
CA ARG A 34 -1.32 4.99 3.76
C ARG A 34 -0.93 3.97 4.82
N ALA A 35 -0.16 2.98 4.42
CA ALA A 35 0.14 1.80 5.23
C ALA A 35 1.64 1.70 5.54
N TYR A 36 1.94 1.18 6.73
CA TYR A 36 3.29 1.05 7.31
C TYR A 36 3.51 -0.40 7.77
N ASP A 37 4.71 -0.93 7.50
CA ASP A 37 5.17 -2.27 7.91
C ASP A 37 6.17 -2.23 9.08
N ASP A 38 6.42 -1.05 9.64
CA ASP A 38 7.35 -0.80 10.73
C ASP A 38 6.83 0.34 11.64
N ASP A 39 7.52 0.58 12.76
CA ASP A 39 7.24 1.71 13.64
C ASP A 39 7.25 3.03 12.83
N VAL A 40 6.18 3.82 12.99
CA VAL A 40 5.89 5.03 12.19
C VAL A 40 7.02 6.06 12.22
N ASP A 41 7.87 6.01 13.24
CA ASP A 41 8.92 6.99 13.51
C ASP A 41 10.26 6.69 12.83
N VAL A 42 10.44 5.52 12.20
CA VAL A 42 11.72 5.13 11.58
C VAL A 42 11.63 5.03 10.05
N THR A 43 10.46 4.70 9.49
CA THR A 43 10.33 4.36 8.06
C THR A 43 9.18 5.10 7.37
N HIS A 44 9.47 5.78 6.26
CA HIS A 44 8.43 6.43 5.44
C HIS A 44 7.38 5.40 4.99
N ALA A 45 6.08 5.69 5.15
CA ALA A 45 4.99 4.78 4.75
C ALA A 45 5.23 4.19 3.35
N PRO A 46 5.50 2.89 3.19
CA PRO A 46 5.85 2.32 1.90
C PRO A 46 4.68 2.27 0.92
N TRP A 47 3.43 2.29 1.41
CA TRP A 47 2.27 1.96 0.58
C TRP A 47 1.16 3.02 0.61
N LEU A 48 0.60 3.29 -0.57
CA LEU A 48 -0.70 3.92 -0.75
C LEU A 48 -1.71 2.85 -1.16
N VAL A 49 -2.69 2.58 -0.30
CA VAL A 49 -3.59 1.43 -0.39
C VAL A 49 -4.98 1.86 -0.87
N GLN A 50 -5.45 1.19 -1.92
CA GLN A 50 -6.81 1.33 -2.45
C GLN A 50 -7.57 0.01 -2.36
N THR A 51 -8.70 0.02 -1.67
CA THR A 51 -9.61 -1.13 -1.58
C THR A 51 -10.40 -1.31 -2.88
N GLU A 52 -10.91 -2.53 -3.09
CA GLU A 52 -11.60 -2.90 -4.33
C GLU A 52 -12.80 -1.98 -4.66
N ASP A 53 -13.56 -1.52 -3.66
CA ASP A 53 -14.70 -0.61 -3.83
C ASP A 53 -14.33 0.79 -4.38
N ARG A 54 -13.04 1.12 -4.38
CA ARG A 54 -12.51 2.40 -4.88
C ARG A 54 -11.36 2.19 -5.88
N ARG A 55 -11.15 0.97 -6.36
CA ARG A 55 -10.05 0.66 -7.29
C ARG A 55 -10.27 1.39 -8.62
N PRO A 56 -9.21 1.94 -9.23
CA PRO A 56 -9.19 2.33 -10.64
C PRO A 56 -9.77 1.28 -11.58
N VAL A 57 -10.66 1.68 -12.48
CA VAL A 57 -11.25 0.77 -13.48
C VAL A 57 -10.76 1.03 -14.90
N SER A 58 -10.08 2.15 -15.12
CA SER A 58 -9.43 2.50 -16.39
C SER A 58 -7.91 2.46 -16.29
N TRP A 59 -7.25 2.31 -17.45
CA TRP A 59 -5.80 2.32 -17.52
C TRP A 59 -5.21 3.68 -17.11
N GLU A 60 -5.89 4.77 -17.46
CA GLU A 60 -5.52 6.14 -17.14
C GLU A 60 -5.54 6.40 -15.62
N GLU A 61 -6.55 5.89 -14.93
CA GLU A 61 -6.65 6.00 -13.47
C GLU A 61 -5.56 5.19 -12.77
N VAL A 62 -5.23 3.99 -13.27
CA VAL A 62 -4.09 3.20 -12.79
C VAL A 62 -2.79 3.98 -12.98
N CYS A 63 -2.57 4.54 -14.17
CA CYS A 63 -1.38 5.35 -14.47
C CYS A 63 -1.26 6.56 -13.53
N LEU A 64 -2.38 7.24 -13.24
CA LEU A 64 -2.42 8.36 -12.31
C LEU A 64 -2.09 7.94 -10.88
N ALA A 65 -2.67 6.84 -10.40
CA ALA A 65 -2.43 6.31 -9.06
C ALA A 65 -0.95 5.92 -8.86
N VAL A 66 -0.38 5.20 -9.83
CA VAL A 66 1.04 4.81 -9.81
C VAL A 66 1.95 6.05 -9.87
N ARG A 67 1.65 7.01 -10.75
CA ARG A 67 2.43 8.26 -10.87
C ARG A 67 2.43 9.06 -9.57
N LEU A 68 1.28 9.17 -8.91
CA LEU A 68 1.16 9.87 -7.64
C LEU A 68 1.98 9.18 -6.55
N ALA A 69 1.88 7.86 -6.44
CA ALA A 69 2.64 7.09 -5.45
C ALA A 69 4.15 7.24 -5.66
N GLU A 70 4.65 7.07 -6.89
CA GLU A 70 6.08 7.25 -7.20
C GLU A 70 6.55 8.69 -6.90
N GLY A 71 5.72 9.69 -7.21
CA GLY A 71 6.03 11.10 -6.95
C GLY A 71 6.21 11.45 -5.47
N VAL A 72 5.72 10.61 -4.55
CA VAL A 72 5.88 10.77 -3.11
C VAL A 72 6.72 9.65 -2.46
N ASN A 73 7.51 8.94 -3.28
CA ASN A 73 8.36 7.81 -2.88
C ASN A 73 7.57 6.69 -2.15
N LYS A 74 6.43 6.29 -2.72
CA LYS A 74 5.59 5.19 -2.23
C LYS A 74 5.25 4.23 -3.36
N ILE A 75 4.83 3.03 -2.99
CA ILE A 75 4.29 2.03 -3.91
C ILE A 75 2.76 2.09 -3.82
N TRP A 76 2.09 2.07 -4.96
CA TRP A 76 0.65 1.96 -5.00
C TRP A 76 0.24 0.48 -4.83
N VAL A 77 -0.71 0.22 -3.95
CA VAL A 77 -1.22 -1.12 -3.63
C VAL A 77 -2.73 -1.11 -3.82
N THR A 78 -3.25 -2.12 -4.52
CA THR A 78 -4.69 -2.25 -4.73
C THR A 78 -5.17 -3.69 -4.56
N GLU A 79 -6.43 -3.85 -4.20
CA GLU A 79 -7.08 -5.14 -4.10
C GLU A 79 -7.75 -5.54 -5.42
N VAL A 80 -7.47 -6.75 -5.90
CA VAL A 80 -8.10 -7.36 -7.07
C VAL A 80 -8.50 -8.78 -6.71
N ASP A 81 -9.80 -9.08 -6.78
CA ASP A 81 -10.34 -10.42 -6.51
C ASP A 81 -9.90 -10.98 -5.13
N GLY A 82 -9.91 -10.10 -4.11
CA GLY A 82 -9.48 -10.43 -2.75
C GLY A 82 -7.97 -10.55 -2.54
N GLN A 83 -7.15 -10.29 -3.57
CA GLN A 83 -5.70 -10.31 -3.49
C GLN A 83 -5.11 -8.90 -3.50
N TRP A 84 -4.07 -8.68 -2.69
CA TRP A 84 -3.35 -7.40 -2.65
C TRP A 84 -2.22 -7.39 -3.69
N LEU A 85 -2.27 -6.45 -4.62
CA LEU A 85 -1.29 -6.27 -5.68
C LEU A 85 -0.52 -4.95 -5.49
N ALA A 86 0.80 -5.05 -5.46
CA ALA A 86 1.69 -3.89 -5.51
C ALA A 86 2.02 -3.56 -6.96
N VAL A 87 1.66 -2.37 -7.41
CA VAL A 87 1.83 -1.92 -8.79
C VAL A 87 2.86 -0.78 -8.83
N ARG A 88 3.76 -0.84 -9.80
CA ARG A 88 4.85 0.12 -10.00
C ARG A 88 5.09 0.32 -11.49
N ARG A 89 5.70 1.43 -11.88
CA ARG A 89 6.18 1.60 -13.25
C ARG A 89 7.32 0.63 -13.52
N ALA A 90 7.22 -0.14 -14.60
CA ALA A 90 8.35 -0.89 -15.12
C ALA A 90 9.29 0.07 -15.87
N LEU A 91 10.58 0.00 -15.57
CA LEU A 91 11.63 0.74 -16.28
C LEU A 91 12.53 -0.28 -16.98
N PRO A 92 12.27 -0.61 -18.26
CA PRO A 92 13.10 -1.55 -19.00
C PRO A 92 14.58 -1.13 -18.94
N GLY A 93 15.47 -2.07 -18.62
CA GLY A 93 16.91 -1.82 -18.48
C GLY A 93 17.36 -1.27 -17.12
N ARG A 94 16.44 -1.00 -16.17
CA ARG A 94 16.78 -0.70 -14.78
C ARG A 94 16.52 -1.92 -13.90
N PRO A 95 17.43 -2.31 -12.99
CA PRO A 95 17.12 -3.35 -12.02
C PRO A 95 15.89 -2.95 -11.22
N ALA A 96 15.02 -3.92 -10.92
CA ALA A 96 13.85 -3.67 -10.10
C ALA A 96 14.31 -3.04 -8.78
N GLN A 97 13.72 -1.89 -8.42
CA GLN A 97 13.94 -1.28 -7.11
C GLN A 97 13.72 -2.34 -6.02
N PRO A 98 14.58 -2.39 -4.98
CA PRO A 98 14.43 -3.36 -3.90
C PRO A 98 12.99 -3.39 -3.44
N ARG A 99 12.42 -4.60 -3.29
CA ARG A 99 11.17 -4.73 -2.56
C ARG A 99 11.41 -4.13 -1.17
N HIS A 100 10.42 -3.43 -0.62
CA HIS A 100 10.50 -3.03 0.78
C HIS A 100 10.81 -4.30 1.57
N VAL A 101 12.01 -4.36 2.16
CA VAL A 101 12.44 -5.51 2.95
C VAL A 101 11.77 -5.31 4.29
N GLY A 102 10.52 -5.75 4.39
CA GLY A 102 9.82 -5.81 5.67
C GLY A 102 10.71 -6.53 6.66
N ARG A 103 10.75 -6.02 7.90
CA ARG A 103 11.54 -6.48 9.05
C ARG A 103 12.43 -7.69 8.74
N SER A 104 13.68 -7.45 8.32
CA SER A 104 14.66 -8.53 8.32
C SER A 104 14.76 -9.04 9.74
N ALA A 105 14.74 -10.35 9.91
CA ALA A 105 15.19 -11.01 11.13
C ALA A 105 16.41 -10.26 11.68
N SER A 106 16.25 -9.58 12.83
CA SER A 106 17.41 -9.24 13.64
C SER A 106 18.20 -10.52 13.79
N PRO A 107 19.52 -10.56 13.52
CA PRO A 107 20.30 -11.72 13.86
C PRO A 107 20.21 -11.85 15.38
N THR A 108 19.40 -12.81 15.83
CA THR A 108 19.42 -13.25 17.20
C THR A 108 20.82 -13.78 17.48
N GLY A 109 21.54 -13.05 18.32
CA GLY A 109 22.69 -13.53 19.08
C GLY A 109 23.98 -13.71 18.30
N GLN A 110 24.94 -12.82 18.54
CA GLN A 110 26.34 -13.23 18.67
C GLN A 110 26.99 -12.47 19.84
N ALA A 111 27.44 -13.29 20.81
CA ALA A 111 28.35 -13.08 21.94
C ALA A 111 27.98 -12.05 23.03
#